data_AF-A0A4S1ERY9-F1
#
_entry.id   AF-A0A4S1ERY9-F1
#
_cell.length_a   1.000
_cell.length_b   1.000
_cell.length_c   1.000
_cell.angle_alpha   90.00
_cell.angle_beta   90.00
_cell.angle_gamma   90.00
#
_symmetry.space_group_name_H-M   'P 1'
#
loop_
_entity.id
_entity.type
_entity.pdbx_description
1 polymer ?
#
loop_
_entity_poly.entity_id
_entity_poly.type
_entity_poly.pdbx_seq_one_letter_code
_entity_poly.pdbx_strand_id
1 'polypeptide(L)'
;APALQERLSRNIILSHACGVGDLVPERSIRAVIAAQVANFAHGHSGVRPQIVRNLLTFLERGCVPDVPSRGSAGYLTHNAHIALVLIGEGRATVA
;
A
#
# COMPACT_ATOMS: atom_id res chain seq x y z
N ALA A 1 16.48 4.57 18.18
CA ALA A 1 15.34 4.62 19.13
C ALA A 1 14.02 4.37 18.37
N PRO A 2 13.01 3.74 18.97
CA PRO A 2 11.75 3.39 18.31
C PRO A 2 11.08 4.55 17.56
N ALA A 3 11.04 5.75 18.15
CA ALA A 3 10.46 6.94 17.53
C ALA A 3 11.16 7.37 16.22
N LEU A 4 12.47 7.15 16.11
CA LEU A 4 13.21 7.45 14.87
C LEU A 4 12.83 6.48 13.76
N GLN A 5 12.63 5.19 14.08
CA GLN A 5 12.25 4.16 13.13
C GLN A 5 10.82 4.35 12.62
N GLU A 6 9.90 4.73 13.50
CA GLU A 6 8.52 5.09 13.12
C GLU A 6 8.50 6.27 12.15
N ARG A 7 9.19 7.37 12.52
CA ARG A 7 9.30 8.56 11.66
C ARG A 7 9.93 8.23 10.31
N LEU A 8 10.99 7.43 10.30
CA LEU A 8 11.63 6.99 9.06
C LEU A 8 10.66 6.20 8.17
N SER A 9 9.93 5.24 8.76
CA SER A 9 8.99 4.40 8.03
C SER A 9 7.86 5.24 7.41
N ARG A 10 7.30 6.18 8.17
CA ARG A 10 6.29 7.13 7.67
C ARG A 10 6.84 8.00 6.54
N ASN A 11 8.04 8.55 6.70
CA ASN A 11 8.64 9.41 5.67
C ASN A 11 8.95 8.65 4.38
N ILE A 12 9.38 7.39 4.46
CA ILE A 12 9.59 6.55 3.27
C ILE A 12 8.28 6.36 2.50
N ILE A 13 7.16 6.11 3.18
CA ILE A 13 5.85 6.00 2.51
C ILE A 13 5.52 7.32 1.81
N LEU A 14 5.62 8.45 2.52
CA LEU A 14 5.30 9.77 1.97
C LEU A 14 6.18 10.16 0.77
N SER A 15 7.49 9.91 0.84
CA SER A 15 8.42 10.29 -0.23
C SER A 15 8.29 9.44 -1.49
N HIS A 16 7.77 8.21 -1.37
CA HIS A 16 7.63 7.28 -2.49
C HIS A 16 6.23 7.27 -3.11
N ALA A 17 5.23 7.87 -2.46
CA ALA A 17 3.90 8.07 -3.01
C ALA A 17 3.86 9.23 -4.03
N CYS A 18 4.79 9.23 -4.99
CA CYS A 18 5.01 10.29 -5.97
C CYS A 18 4.41 9.99 -7.36
N GLY A 19 3.49 9.02 -7.43
CA GLY A 19 2.82 8.63 -8.67
C GLY A 19 1.98 9.75 -9.28
N VAL A 20 1.83 9.74 -10.61
CA VAL A 20 1.09 10.75 -11.38
C VAL A 20 0.22 10.11 -12.48
N GLY A 21 -0.70 10.89 -13.05
CA GLY A 21 -1.62 10.45 -14.10
C GLY A 21 -2.89 9.81 -13.57
N ASP A 22 -3.62 9.15 -14.46
CA ASP A 22 -4.92 8.56 -14.15
C ASP A 22 -4.80 7.44 -13.12
N LEU A 23 -5.85 7.21 -12.35
CA LEU A 23 -5.90 6.12 -11.39
C LEU A 23 -5.89 4.77 -12.10
N VAL A 24 -5.13 3.84 -11.53
CA VAL A 24 -5.09 2.45 -11.98
C VAL A 24 -6.46 1.80 -11.76
N PRO A 25 -6.95 0.96 -12.72
CA PRO A 25 -8.22 0.27 -12.56
C PRO A 25 -8.29 -0.58 -11.28
N GLU A 26 -9.45 -0.61 -10.63
CA GLU A 26 -9.69 -1.32 -9.37
C GLU A 26 -9.14 -2.75 -9.38
N ARG A 27 -9.45 -3.52 -10.44
CA ARG A 27 -9.01 -4.92 -10.55
C ARG A 27 -7.50 -5.06 -10.43
N SER A 28 -6.73 -4.13 -11.00
CA SER A 28 -5.28 -4.13 -10.94
C SER A 28 -4.78 -3.77 -9.54
N ILE A 29 -5.42 -2.81 -8.84
CA ILE A 29 -5.06 -2.47 -7.46
C ILE A 29 -5.34 -3.61 -6.49
N ARG A 30 -6.49 -4.29 -6.64
CA ARG A 30 -6.79 -5.50 -5.88
C ARG A 30 -5.77 -6.61 -6.15
N ALA A 31 -5.31 -6.78 -7.39
CA ALA A 31 -4.27 -7.74 -7.72
C ALA A 31 -2.92 -7.39 -7.08
N VAL A 32 -2.53 -6.11 -7.05
CA VAL A 32 -1.32 -5.64 -6.34
C VAL A 32 -1.42 -5.97 -4.85
N ILE A 33 -2.54 -5.63 -4.20
CA ILE A 33 -2.76 -5.92 -2.77
C ILE A 33 -2.68 -7.43 -2.50
N ALA A 34 -3.32 -8.26 -3.35
CA ALA A 34 -3.27 -9.71 -3.21
C ALA A 34 -1.84 -10.25 -3.35
N ALA A 35 -1.05 -9.72 -4.30
CA ALA A 35 0.35 -10.09 -4.47
C ALA A 35 1.21 -9.68 -3.26
N GLN A 36 0.95 -8.51 -2.65
CA GLN A 36 1.61 -8.09 -1.42
C GLN A 36 1.30 -9.04 -0.26
N VAL A 37 0.02 -9.41 -0.08
CA VAL A 37 -0.41 -10.37 0.95
C VAL A 37 0.28 -11.71 0.77
N ALA A 38 0.28 -12.26 -0.45
CA ALA A 38 0.95 -13.53 -0.76
C ALA A 38 2.45 -13.47 -0.43
N ASN A 39 3.13 -12.39 -0.84
CA ASN A 39 4.54 -12.19 -0.57
C ASN A 39 4.85 -12.12 0.94
N PHE A 40 4.05 -11.37 1.71
CA PHE A 40 4.22 -11.25 3.15
C PHE A 40 3.89 -12.56 3.89
N ALA A 41 2.97 -13.37 3.38
CA ALA A 41 2.55 -14.63 3.98
C ALA A 41 3.66 -15.69 4.00
N HIS A 42 4.69 -15.57 3.15
CA HIS A 42 5.87 -16.44 3.22
C HIS A 42 6.71 -16.26 4.49
N GLY A 43 6.51 -15.17 5.26
CA GLY A 43 7.15 -14.97 6.56
C GLY A 43 8.59 -14.43 6.50
N HIS A 44 9.12 -14.12 5.32
CA HIS A 44 10.48 -13.63 5.15
C HIS A 44 10.62 -12.09 5.20
N SER A 45 9.50 -11.36 5.26
CA SER A 45 9.52 -9.88 5.16
C SER A 45 9.64 -9.14 6.50
N GLY A 46 9.44 -9.81 7.64
CA GLY A 46 9.53 -9.19 8.96
C GLY A 46 8.44 -8.14 9.28
N VAL A 47 7.38 -8.05 8.47
CA VAL A 47 6.25 -7.14 8.71
C VAL A 47 5.38 -7.61 9.86
N ARG A 48 4.74 -6.69 10.58
CA ARG A 48 3.76 -7.04 11.62
C ARG A 48 2.57 -7.77 10.97
N PRO A 49 2.06 -8.88 11.54
CA PRO A 49 0.90 -9.59 11.00
C PRO A 49 -0.36 -8.72 10.82
N GLN A 50 -0.49 -7.65 11.61
CA GLN A 50 -1.57 -6.68 11.48
C GLN A 50 -1.59 -5.98 10.11
N ILE A 51 -0.43 -5.75 9.49
CA ILE A 51 -0.35 -5.13 8.16
C ILE A 51 -1.02 -6.04 7.12
N VAL A 52 -0.72 -7.35 7.17
CA VAL A 52 -1.32 -8.33 6.26
C VAL A 52 -2.83 -8.42 6.48
N ARG A 53 -3.29 -8.42 7.74
CA ARG A 53 -4.73 -8.41 8.06
C ARG A 53 -5.44 -7.16 7.53
N ASN A 54 -4.82 -5.98 7.63
CA ASN A 54 -5.42 -4.75 7.11
C ASN A 54 -5.52 -4.77 5.57
N LEU A 55 -4.51 -5.30 4.88
CA LEU A 55 -4.55 -5.49 3.43
C LEU A 55 -5.63 -6.50 3.00
N LEU A 56 -5.83 -7.58 3.76
CA LEU A 56 -6.94 -8.51 3.55
C LEU A 56 -8.30 -7.81 3.73
N THR A 57 -8.45 -7.00 4.79
CA THR A 57 -9.66 -6.19 5.00
C THR A 57 -9.94 -5.27 3.81
N PHE A 58 -8.92 -4.72 3.15
CA PHE A 58 -9.14 -3.91 1.94
C PHE A 58 -9.79 -4.74 0.83
N LEU A 59 -9.28 -5.95 0.59
CA LEU A 59 -9.85 -6.86 -0.41
C LEU A 59 -11.27 -7.29 -0.05
N GLU A 60 -11.51 -7.66 1.21
CA GLU A 60 -12.80 -8.16 1.70
C GLU A 60 -13.90 -7.08 1.66
N ARG A 61 -13.56 -5.83 1.97
CA ARG A 61 -14.53 -4.72 2.05
C ARG A 61 -14.64 -3.88 0.79
N GLY A 62 -13.98 -4.28 -0.29
CA GLY A 62 -13.96 -3.47 -1.51
C GLY A 62 -13.33 -2.08 -1.29
N CYS A 63 -12.37 -1.96 -0.37
CA CYS A 63 -11.61 -0.72 -0.20
C CYS A 63 -10.48 -0.69 -1.25
N VAL A 64 -10.54 0.29 -2.14
CA VAL A 64 -9.66 0.42 -3.31
C VAL A 64 -8.87 1.73 -3.17
N PRO A 65 -7.58 1.66 -2.77
CA PRO A 65 -6.71 2.82 -2.71
C PRO A 65 -6.60 3.57 -4.04
N ASP A 66 -6.57 4.90 -3.98
CA ASP A 66 -6.27 5.75 -5.12
C ASP A 66 -4.79 5.62 -5.46
N VAL A 67 -4.48 4.98 -6.58
CA VAL A 67 -3.12 4.74 -7.02
C VAL A 67 -2.94 5.26 -8.46
N PRO A 68 -2.12 6.31 -8.67
CA PRO A 68 -1.82 6.81 -10.01
C PRO A 68 -1.01 5.80 -10.86
N SER A 69 -1.26 5.81 -12.17
CA SER A 69 -0.75 4.81 -13.13
C SER A 69 0.69 5.00 -13.60
N ARG A 70 1.32 6.15 -13.34
CA ARG A 70 2.69 6.47 -13.80
C ARG A 70 3.58 6.94 -12.67
N GLY A 71 4.89 6.99 -12.94
CA GLY A 71 5.91 7.45 -12.01
C GLY A 71 6.57 6.34 -11.20
N SER A 72 6.22 5.08 -11.44
CA SER A 72 6.90 3.94 -10.83
C SER A 72 7.89 3.28 -11.78
N ALA A 73 9.10 3.04 -11.30
CA ALA A 73 10.07 2.15 -11.94
C ALA A 73 9.77 0.66 -11.68
N GLY A 74 8.62 0.36 -11.05
CA GLY A 74 8.20 -0.98 -10.65
C GLY A 74 6.96 -0.89 -9.74
N TYR A 75 7.04 -1.49 -8.56
CA TYR A 75 5.92 -1.57 -7.62
C TYR A 75 6.00 -0.56 -6.47
N LEU A 76 7.12 0.15 -6.30
CA LEU A 76 7.39 0.93 -5.09
C LEU A 76 6.40 2.07 -4.88
N THR A 77 6.13 2.84 -5.95
CA THR A 77 5.17 3.95 -5.92
C THR A 77 3.75 3.47 -5.68
N HIS A 78 3.35 2.37 -6.33
CA HIS A 78 2.03 1.76 -6.16
C HIS A 78 1.84 1.28 -4.72
N ASN A 79 2.82 0.57 -4.17
CA ASN A 79 2.79 0.09 -2.79
C ASN A 79 2.81 1.25 -1.77
N ALA A 80 3.51 2.35 -2.08
CA ALA A 80 3.51 3.54 -1.23
C ALA A 80 2.12 4.19 -1.16
N HIS A 81 1.42 4.34 -2.29
CA HIS A 81 0.04 4.84 -2.31
C HIS A 81 -0.94 3.93 -1.55
N ILE A 82 -0.81 2.61 -1.69
CA ILE A 82 -1.59 1.65 -0.88
C ILE A 82 -1.27 1.81 0.62
N ALA A 83 0.01 1.99 0.97
CA ALA A 83 0.44 2.16 2.34
C ALA A 83 -0.02 3.50 2.96
N LEU A 84 -0.21 4.55 2.16
CA LEU A 84 -0.81 5.81 2.64
C LEU A 84 -2.19 5.57 3.28
N VAL A 85 -3.01 4.70 2.68
CA VAL A 85 -4.33 4.36 3.24
C VAL A 85 -4.19 3.62 4.57
N LEU A 86 -3.21 2.70 4.69
CA LEU A 86 -2.95 1.99 5.95
C LEU A 86 -2.55 2.90 7.11
N ILE A 87 -1.90 4.04 6.82
CA ILE A 87 -1.46 5.01 7.82
C ILE A 87 -2.40 6.22 7.96
N GLY A 88 -3.53 6.24 7.25
CA GLY A 88 -4.54 7.31 7.34
C GLY A 88 -4.20 8.59 6.56
N GLU A 89 -3.23 8.55 5.65
CA GLU A 89 -2.77 9.70 4.84
C GLU A 89 -3.23 9.62 3.37
N GLY A 90 -3.83 8.48 2.98
CA GLY A 90 -4.24 8.20 1.61
C GLY A 90 -5.74 8.37 1.38
N ARG A 91 -6.14 8.19 0.12
CA ARG A 91 -7.54 8.11 -0.30
C ARG A 91 -7.85 6.73 -0.86
N ALA A 92 -9.10 6.31 -0.70
CA ALA A 92 -9.61 5.08 -1.24
C ALA A 92 -11.11 5.21 -1.52
N THR A 93 -11.59 4.47 -2.50
CA THR A 93 -13.03 4.24 -2.72
C THR A 93 -13.46 2.98 -1.97
N VAL A 94 -14.66 2.98 -1.39
CA VAL A 94 -15.24 1.82 -0.69
C VAL A 94 -16.62 1.54 -1.28
N ALA A 95 -16.95 0.25 -1.44
CA ALA A 95 -18.25 -0.22 -1.92
C ALA A 95 -19.37 -0.05 -0.87
#